data_AF-A0A6P8E148-F1
#
_entry.id   AF-A0A6P8E148-F1
#
_cell.length_a   1.000
_cell.length_b   1.000
_cell.length_c   1.000
_cell.angle_alpha   90.00
_cell.angle_beta   90.00
_cell.angle_gamma   90.00
#
_symmetry.space_group_name_H-M   'P 1'
#
loop_
_entity.id
_entity.type
_entity.pdbx_description
1 polymer ?
#
loop_
_entity_poly.entity_id
_entity_poly.type
_entity_poly.pdbx_seq_one_letter_code
_entity_poly.pdbx_strand_id
1 'polypeptide(L)'
;MKSAFRNAYCASSRFSLNPSSVGSVLSTASAITITRPLGSPAPYFAITASARPRSAAFCSAPMASSDPPAPQLEKQFEGFRVQLEESGSLRDRIRTVAMEIESATRLMHSSLLLVHQSRPLPEVLDKAKAQIGEIKDHYSRLAKILSECPGQYYRYHGDWRSETQTVVSLLAFMHWLEIGNLLMHDEAEEKLGLNNSEFGLDIEDYLIGVCFMSNELPRYVVNQVTAGDYDCPRKA
;
A
#
# COMPACT_ATOMS: atom_id res chain seq x y z
N MET A 1 30.92 32.48 64.45
CA MET A 1 31.97 33.46 64.07
C MET A 1 32.64 33.00 62.78
N LYS A 2 32.95 33.93 61.86
CA LYS A 2 33.96 33.87 60.76
C LYS A 2 34.02 32.55 59.92
N SER A 3 33.51 32.51 58.68
CA SER A 3 34.12 33.06 57.43
C SER A 3 35.39 32.28 57.03
N ALA A 4 35.62 31.86 55.78
CA ALA A 4 35.48 32.61 54.52
C ALA A 4 35.47 31.72 53.24
N PHE A 5 34.79 32.19 52.17
CA PHE A 5 35.22 32.37 50.75
C PHE A 5 36.25 31.40 50.09
N ARG A 6 36.38 31.15 48.76
CA ARG A 6 36.00 31.75 47.43
C ARG A 6 36.35 30.67 46.35
N ASN A 7 36.01 30.68 45.05
CA ASN A 7 35.07 31.38 44.16
C ASN A 7 34.86 30.47 42.91
N ALA A 8 33.66 30.22 42.39
CA ALA A 8 33.08 30.87 41.19
C ALA A 8 34.03 31.26 40.04
N TYR A 9 33.90 30.59 38.89
CA TYR A 9 34.02 31.21 37.55
C TYR A 9 32.91 30.70 36.63
N CYS A 10 32.23 31.65 36.00
CA CYS A 10 31.20 31.44 34.98
C CYS A 10 31.68 32.11 33.69
N ALA A 11 31.44 31.48 32.54
CA ALA A 11 31.75 32.08 31.23
C ALA A 11 30.67 31.71 30.22
N SER A 12 29.85 32.71 29.86
CA SER A 12 28.83 32.62 28.81
C SER A 12 29.12 33.63 27.71
N SER A 13 29.26 33.16 26.47
CA SER A 13 29.14 33.97 25.25
C SER A 13 28.89 33.03 24.07
N ARG A 14 27.70 32.96 23.46
CA ARG A 14 26.94 33.96 22.67
C ARG A 14 27.45 34.09 21.22
N PHE A 15 26.55 33.73 20.29
CA PHE A 15 26.28 34.34 18.98
C PHE A 15 27.42 34.65 18.00
N SER A 16 27.33 34.07 16.79
CA SER A 16 27.24 34.89 15.56
C SER A 16 26.44 34.17 14.45
N LEU A 17 25.58 34.93 13.78
CA LEU A 17 24.91 34.61 12.52
C LEU A 17 25.65 35.32 11.36
N ASN A 18 25.17 35.09 10.14
CA ASN A 18 25.24 35.98 8.95
C ASN A 18 26.39 35.72 7.92
N PRO A 19 26.37 36.29 6.69
CA PRO A 19 25.91 35.52 5.51
C PRO A 19 26.75 35.74 4.21
N SER A 20 26.19 35.34 3.04
CA SER A 20 26.55 35.72 1.65
C SER A 20 27.82 35.12 1.01
N SER A 21 27.96 34.96 -0.32
CA SER A 21 26.99 34.77 -1.44
C SER A 21 27.70 34.35 -2.76
N VAL A 22 26.93 33.79 -3.72
CA VAL A 22 27.19 33.62 -5.18
C VAL A 22 28.37 32.74 -5.67
N GLY A 23 28.07 31.74 -6.53
CA GLY A 23 29.05 31.04 -7.38
C GLY A 23 28.54 29.76 -8.06
N SER A 24 27.84 29.88 -9.19
CA SER A 24 27.54 28.76 -10.13
C SER A 24 28.77 28.52 -11.04
N VAL A 25 29.06 27.39 -11.71
CA VAL A 25 28.23 26.43 -12.46
C VAL A 25 28.98 25.08 -12.66
N LEU A 26 28.25 24.02 -13.06
CA LEU A 26 28.58 22.99 -14.10
C LEU A 26 28.83 21.51 -13.66
N SER A 27 28.16 20.59 -14.38
CA SER A 27 28.42 19.14 -14.54
C SER A 27 28.34 18.23 -13.30
N THR A 28 27.90 16.96 -13.36
CA THR A 28 27.33 16.11 -14.44
C THR A 28 26.55 14.97 -13.78
N ALA A 29 25.49 14.46 -14.42
CA ALA A 29 24.74 13.30 -13.91
C ALA A 29 25.46 11.98 -14.22
N SER A 30 25.37 11.01 -13.28
CA SER A 30 25.70 9.59 -13.52
C SER A 30 24.83 8.70 -12.64
N ALA A 31 23.95 7.91 -13.26
CA ALA A 31 23.26 6.79 -12.63
C ALA A 31 24.00 5.48 -12.93
N ILE A 32 24.06 4.57 -11.97
CA ILE A 32 24.79 3.30 -12.09
C ILE A 32 23.81 2.17 -12.50
N THR A 33 24.22 1.38 -13.49
CA THR A 33 23.46 0.23 -14.03
C THR A 33 24.27 -1.06 -13.90
N ILE A 34 23.61 -2.17 -13.51
CA ILE A 34 24.18 -3.53 -13.38
C ILE A 34 23.16 -4.49 -14.06
N THR A 35 23.29 -4.82 -15.35
CA THR A 35 24.03 -5.93 -16.00
C THR A 35 23.53 -7.37 -15.77
N ARG A 36 23.14 -8.05 -16.87
CA ARG A 36 23.30 -9.51 -17.19
C ARG A 36 23.02 -9.75 -18.71
N PRO A 37 23.44 -10.86 -19.35
CA PRO A 37 24.22 -10.72 -20.59
C PRO A 37 23.88 -11.60 -21.83
N LEU A 38 24.32 -11.09 -23.00
CA LEU A 38 24.96 -11.73 -24.18
C LEU A 38 24.28 -12.87 -24.99
N GLY A 39 24.21 -12.73 -26.34
CA GLY A 39 23.86 -13.85 -27.24
C GLY A 39 23.67 -13.66 -28.77
N SER A 40 24.57 -12.97 -29.51
CA SER A 40 24.91 -13.09 -30.97
C SER A 40 23.85 -13.12 -32.14
N PRO A 41 24.24 -12.90 -33.43
CA PRO A 41 23.34 -12.24 -34.41
C PRO A 41 23.18 -12.85 -35.85
N ALA A 42 22.22 -12.27 -36.60
CA ALA A 42 22.15 -12.17 -38.09
C ALA A 42 21.81 -13.47 -38.89
N PRO A 43 21.40 -13.44 -40.20
CA PRO A 43 21.66 -12.40 -41.22
C PRO A 43 20.45 -11.89 -42.06
N TYR A 44 20.73 -10.91 -42.91
CA TYR A 44 19.84 -10.27 -43.88
C TYR A 44 19.77 -11.06 -45.22
N PHE A 45 18.66 -10.92 -45.96
CA PHE A 45 18.62 -11.13 -47.40
C PHE A 45 17.81 -10.03 -48.09
N ALA A 46 18.36 -9.48 -49.18
CA ALA A 46 17.70 -8.47 -50.01
C ALA A 46 17.17 -9.10 -51.30
N ILE A 47 16.00 -8.66 -51.77
CA ILE A 47 15.48 -9.00 -53.11
C ILE A 47 15.01 -7.71 -53.81
N THR A 48 15.24 -7.68 -55.11
CA THR A 48 15.21 -6.52 -56.01
C THR A 48 13.82 -6.14 -56.52
N ALA A 49 13.69 -4.90 -56.98
CA ALA A 49 12.49 -4.41 -57.68
C ALA A 49 12.49 -4.80 -59.16
N SER A 50 11.31 -5.14 -59.69
CA SER A 50 11.02 -5.18 -61.13
C SER A 50 9.67 -4.50 -61.41
N ALA A 51 9.46 -4.00 -62.63
CA ALA A 51 8.39 -3.06 -62.97
C ALA A 51 7.44 -3.57 -64.09
N ARG A 52 6.33 -2.81 -64.28
CA ARG A 52 5.31 -2.86 -65.36
C ARG A 52 4.16 -3.90 -65.25
N PRO A 53 3.00 -3.71 -65.94
CA PRO A 53 2.39 -2.46 -66.45
C PRO A 53 0.84 -2.33 -66.25
N ARG A 54 0.30 -1.23 -66.79
CA ARG A 54 -1.09 -0.73 -66.88
C ARG A 54 -2.28 -1.71 -67.13
N SER A 55 -3.41 -1.33 -66.52
CA SER A 55 -4.81 -1.32 -67.02
C SER A 55 -5.61 -2.62 -67.26
N ALA A 56 -6.60 -2.85 -66.39
CA ALA A 56 -7.92 -3.44 -66.67
C ALA A 56 -8.93 -2.81 -65.68
N ALA A 57 -9.92 -2.05 -66.14
CA ALA A 57 -11.29 -2.47 -66.48
C ALA A 57 -12.24 -2.48 -65.26
N PHE A 58 -13.35 -1.74 -65.38
CA PHE A 58 -14.40 -1.65 -64.36
C PHE A 58 -15.16 -2.96 -64.21
N CYS A 59 -15.33 -3.43 -62.97
CA CYS A 59 -16.40 -4.33 -62.56
C CYS A 59 -16.98 -3.85 -61.22
N SER A 60 -17.87 -2.86 -61.28
CA SER A 60 -18.70 -2.49 -60.12
C SER A 60 -19.72 -3.61 -59.89
N ALA A 61 -19.37 -4.59 -59.06
CA ALA A 61 -20.37 -5.52 -58.54
C ALA A 61 -21.40 -4.71 -57.74
N PRO A 62 -22.71 -4.94 -57.92
CA PRO A 62 -23.69 -4.36 -57.03
C PRO A 62 -23.47 -5.00 -55.65
N MET A 63 -22.93 -4.22 -54.71
CA MET A 63 -23.02 -4.59 -53.30
C MET A 63 -24.50 -4.76 -53.01
N ALA A 64 -24.92 -5.99 -52.73
CA ALA A 64 -26.25 -6.24 -52.24
C ALA A 64 -26.43 -5.37 -51.00
N SER A 65 -27.44 -4.49 -51.02
CA SER A 65 -27.78 -3.63 -49.90
C SER A 65 -28.44 -4.48 -48.81
N SER A 66 -27.62 -5.28 -48.12
CA SER A 66 -27.90 -5.65 -46.75
C SER A 66 -27.80 -4.37 -45.95
N ASP A 67 -28.93 -3.83 -45.49
CA ASP A 67 -28.95 -2.74 -44.52
C ASP A 67 -27.98 -3.08 -43.38
N PRO A 68 -27.12 -2.15 -42.95
CA PRO A 68 -26.10 -2.46 -41.97
C PRO A 68 -26.78 -2.88 -40.65
N PRO A 69 -26.30 -3.95 -39.97
CA PRO A 69 -26.82 -4.37 -38.66
C PRO A 69 -26.44 -3.41 -37.51
N ALA A 70 -26.03 -2.19 -37.87
CA ALA A 70 -25.80 -1.01 -37.02
C ALA A 70 -26.77 -0.91 -35.83
N PRO A 71 -28.11 -0.85 -35.98
CA PRO A 71 -29.01 -0.66 -34.83
C PRO A 71 -28.94 -1.77 -33.77
N GLN A 72 -28.46 -2.98 -34.13
CA GLN A 72 -28.25 -4.06 -33.17
C GLN A 72 -26.86 -4.03 -32.54
N LEU A 73 -25.82 -3.70 -33.32
CA LEU A 73 -24.44 -3.57 -32.83
C LEU A 73 -24.29 -2.37 -31.89
N GLU A 74 -24.85 -1.22 -32.24
CA GLU A 74 -24.86 -0.01 -31.42
C GLU A 74 -25.58 -0.25 -30.08
N LYS A 75 -26.67 -1.04 -30.08
CA LYS A 75 -27.36 -1.44 -28.85
C LYS A 75 -26.50 -2.36 -27.96
N GLN A 76 -25.66 -3.23 -28.54
CA GLN A 76 -24.71 -4.04 -27.78
C GLN A 76 -23.61 -3.17 -27.16
N PHE A 77 -23.05 -2.22 -27.91
CA PHE A 77 -22.05 -1.29 -27.38
C PHE A 77 -22.60 -0.38 -26.28
N GLU A 78 -23.85 0.08 -26.38
CA GLU A 78 -24.46 0.87 -25.30
C GLU A 78 -24.67 0.01 -24.04
N GLY A 79 -25.06 -1.26 -24.20
CA GLY A 79 -25.12 -2.21 -23.08
C GLY A 79 -23.76 -2.40 -22.38
N PHE A 80 -22.67 -2.55 -23.16
CA PHE A 80 -21.31 -2.62 -22.60
C PHE A 80 -20.85 -1.31 -21.96
N ARG A 81 -21.24 -0.15 -22.52
CA ARG A 81 -20.96 1.16 -21.91
C ARG A 81 -21.55 1.25 -20.50
N VAL A 82 -22.84 0.95 -20.34
CA VAL A 82 -23.53 0.99 -19.05
C VAL A 82 -22.85 0.06 -18.03
N GLN A 83 -22.54 -1.18 -18.42
CA GLN A 83 -21.84 -2.14 -17.54
C GLN A 83 -20.43 -1.67 -17.11
N LEU A 84 -19.70 -1.00 -17.99
CA LEU A 84 -18.39 -0.43 -17.67
C LEU A 84 -18.49 0.79 -16.73
N GLU A 85 -19.52 1.62 -16.92
CA GLU A 85 -19.79 2.80 -16.08
C GLU A 85 -20.23 2.39 -14.66
N GLU A 86 -21.10 1.38 -14.54
CA GLU A 86 -21.48 0.75 -13.27
C GLU A 86 -20.26 0.11 -12.56
N SER A 87 -19.45 -0.68 -13.29
CA SER A 87 -18.23 -1.31 -12.75
C SER A 87 -17.17 -0.28 -12.33
N GLY A 88 -17.08 0.87 -13.03
CA GLY A 88 -16.23 1.99 -12.67
C GLY A 88 -16.68 2.67 -11.37
N SER A 89 -17.96 3.06 -11.31
CA SER A 89 -18.60 3.67 -10.14
C SER A 89 -18.45 2.79 -8.88
N LEU A 90 -18.67 1.48 -9.02
CA LEU A 90 -18.45 0.51 -7.95
C LEU A 90 -17.00 0.50 -7.46
N ARG A 91 -16.03 0.47 -8.39
CA ARG A 91 -14.60 0.46 -8.05
C ARG A 91 -14.15 1.73 -7.33
N ASP A 92 -14.66 2.89 -7.73
CA ASP A 92 -14.31 4.16 -7.10
C ASP A 92 -14.93 4.29 -5.69
N ARG A 93 -16.12 3.72 -5.46
CA ARG A 93 -16.69 3.55 -4.11
C ARG A 93 -15.83 2.64 -3.23
N ILE A 94 -15.35 1.52 -3.77
CA ILE A 94 -14.44 0.58 -3.07
C ILE A 94 -13.14 1.29 -2.66
N ARG A 95 -12.47 1.97 -3.60
CA ARG A 95 -11.23 2.72 -3.35
C ARG A 95 -11.41 3.84 -2.34
N THR A 96 -12.56 4.51 -2.34
CA THR A 96 -12.89 5.52 -1.33
C THR A 96 -12.80 4.91 0.08
N VAL A 97 -13.38 3.73 0.29
CA VAL A 97 -13.31 3.02 1.58
C VAL A 97 -11.90 2.48 1.86
N ALA A 98 -11.17 2.01 0.85
CA ALA A 98 -9.77 1.59 1.03
C ALA A 98 -8.86 2.76 1.50
N MET A 99 -9.05 3.97 0.97
CA MET A 99 -8.34 5.18 1.44
C MET A 99 -8.73 5.58 2.87
N GLU A 100 -9.99 5.36 3.27
CA GLU A 100 -10.43 5.55 4.66
C GLU A 100 -9.74 4.55 5.60
N ILE A 101 -9.72 3.25 5.23
CA ILE A 101 -8.98 2.19 5.97
C ILE A 101 -7.50 2.58 6.08
N GLU A 102 -6.85 2.96 4.99
CA GLU A 102 -5.44 3.39 4.97
C GLU A 102 -5.20 4.56 5.95
N SER A 103 -6.14 5.51 6.03
CA SER A 103 -6.05 6.65 6.94
C SER A 103 -6.09 6.25 8.41
N ALA A 104 -7.09 5.47 8.83
CA ALA A 104 -7.18 4.95 10.20
C ALA A 104 -5.99 4.04 10.54
N THR A 105 -5.52 3.26 9.57
CA THR A 105 -4.34 2.38 9.71
C THR A 105 -3.06 3.18 9.97
N ARG A 106 -2.85 4.33 9.29
CA ARG A 106 -1.71 5.21 9.56
C ARG A 106 -1.75 5.83 10.96
N LEU A 107 -2.93 6.15 11.48
CA LEU A 107 -3.09 6.67 12.86
C LEU A 107 -2.81 5.58 13.91
N MET A 108 -3.28 4.35 13.68
CA MET A 108 -2.95 3.19 14.50
C MET A 108 -1.43 2.90 14.49
N HIS A 109 -0.81 2.91 13.31
CA HIS A 109 0.64 2.72 13.17
C HIS A 109 1.46 3.81 13.89
N SER A 110 1.09 5.08 13.70
CA SER A 110 1.72 6.22 14.38
C SER A 110 1.66 6.09 15.90
N SER A 111 0.54 5.59 16.42
CA SER A 111 0.38 5.28 17.85
C SER A 111 1.33 4.16 18.27
N LEU A 112 1.34 3.01 17.58
CA LEU A 112 2.19 1.86 17.91
C LEU A 112 3.69 2.17 17.84
N LEU A 113 4.15 3.04 16.92
CA LEU A 113 5.56 3.45 16.81
C LEU A 113 6.11 4.11 18.09
N LEU A 114 5.25 4.61 18.99
CA LEU A 114 5.66 5.13 20.30
C LEU A 114 6.25 4.06 21.22
N VAL A 115 6.00 2.78 20.95
CA VAL A 115 6.60 1.65 21.69
C VAL A 115 8.14 1.66 21.62
N HIS A 116 8.70 2.21 20.54
CA HIS A 116 10.14 2.36 20.32
C HIS A 116 10.76 3.54 21.10
N GLN A 117 9.96 4.34 21.80
CA GLN A 117 10.38 5.58 22.48
C GLN A 117 10.34 5.47 24.02
N SER A 118 10.45 4.26 24.56
CA SER A 118 10.38 3.97 26.01
C SER A 118 9.11 4.49 26.69
N ARG A 119 7.99 4.57 25.95
CA ARG A 119 6.67 4.91 26.49
C ARG A 119 6.06 3.73 27.23
N PRO A 120 5.23 3.97 28.28
CA PRO A 120 4.55 2.89 28.98
C PRO A 120 3.59 2.18 28.02
N LEU A 121 3.77 0.88 27.87
CA LEU A 121 3.06 0.06 26.87
C LEU A 121 1.52 0.22 26.91
N PRO A 122 0.84 0.27 28.07
CA PRO A 122 -0.62 0.47 28.10
C PRO A 122 -1.09 1.76 27.41
N GLU A 123 -0.37 2.88 27.60
CA GLU A 123 -0.70 4.17 26.98
C GLU A 123 -0.60 4.13 25.44
N VAL A 124 0.32 3.31 24.93
CA VAL A 124 0.53 3.10 23.49
C VAL A 124 -0.58 2.23 22.90
N LEU A 125 -0.91 1.14 23.59
CA LEU A 125 -1.92 0.18 23.15
C LEU A 125 -3.34 0.77 23.19
N ASP A 126 -3.70 1.55 24.22
CA ASP A 126 -5.02 2.17 24.32
C ASP A 126 -5.29 3.15 23.17
N LYS A 127 -4.26 3.90 22.72
CA LYS A 127 -4.35 4.77 21.54
C LYS A 127 -4.51 3.99 20.24
N ALA A 128 -3.81 2.87 20.09
CA ALA A 128 -3.95 2.00 18.93
C ALA A 128 -5.35 1.35 18.88
N LYS A 129 -5.84 0.84 20.02
CA LYS A 129 -7.18 0.24 20.16
C LYS A 129 -8.32 1.17 19.78
N ALA A 130 -8.19 2.46 20.08
CA ALA A 130 -9.19 3.47 19.71
C ALA A 130 -9.48 3.52 18.20
N GLN A 131 -8.55 3.06 17.34
CA GLN A 131 -8.71 3.03 15.89
C GLN A 131 -9.39 1.75 15.37
N ILE A 132 -9.48 0.68 16.18
CA ILE A 132 -10.03 -0.61 15.75
C ILE A 132 -11.53 -0.49 15.43
N GLY A 133 -12.27 0.33 16.19
CA GLY A 133 -13.70 0.57 15.92
C GLY A 133 -13.93 1.22 14.55
N GLU A 134 -13.16 2.26 14.23
CA GLU A 134 -13.22 2.96 12.95
C GLU A 134 -12.83 2.04 11.77
N ILE A 135 -11.74 1.26 11.92
CA ILE A 135 -11.33 0.25 10.94
C ILE A 135 -12.45 -0.78 10.70
N LYS A 136 -13.08 -1.30 11.76
CA LYS A 136 -14.20 -2.24 11.70
C LYS A 136 -15.43 -1.64 11.00
N ASP A 137 -15.74 -0.37 11.23
CA ASP A 137 -16.82 0.33 10.55
C ASP A 137 -16.55 0.46 9.04
N HIS A 138 -15.32 0.78 8.62
CA HIS A 138 -14.93 0.79 7.21
C HIS A 138 -15.02 -0.59 6.55
N TYR A 139 -14.56 -1.66 7.21
CA TYR A 139 -14.75 -3.02 6.70
C TYR A 139 -16.23 -3.41 6.59
N SER A 140 -17.07 -3.01 7.55
CA SER A 140 -18.53 -3.22 7.46
C SER A 140 -19.14 -2.50 6.25
N ARG A 141 -18.61 -1.33 5.88
CA ARG A 141 -19.03 -0.55 4.70
C ARG A 141 -18.53 -1.19 3.41
N LEU A 142 -17.30 -1.69 3.38
CA LEU A 142 -16.74 -2.43 2.25
C LEU A 142 -17.54 -3.71 1.97
N ALA A 143 -17.86 -4.49 3.01
CA ALA A 143 -18.71 -5.68 2.90
C ALA A 143 -20.10 -5.35 2.33
N LYS A 144 -20.73 -4.25 2.78
CA LYS A 144 -22.01 -3.77 2.21
C LYS A 144 -21.91 -3.44 0.72
N ILE A 145 -20.85 -2.74 0.29
CA ILE A 145 -20.62 -2.43 -1.14
C ILE A 145 -20.49 -3.72 -1.96
N LEU A 146 -19.77 -4.73 -1.43
CA LEU A 146 -19.57 -6.00 -2.13
C LEU A 146 -20.81 -6.91 -2.16
N SER A 147 -21.74 -6.74 -1.22
CA SER A 147 -23.05 -7.42 -1.26
C SER A 147 -23.91 -7.02 -2.47
N GLU A 148 -23.61 -5.88 -3.10
CA GLU A 148 -24.25 -5.43 -4.35
C GLU A 148 -23.74 -6.22 -5.59
N CYS A 149 -22.60 -6.90 -5.48
CA CYS A 149 -21.95 -7.61 -6.59
C CYS A 149 -21.51 -9.05 -6.22
N PRO A 150 -22.47 -9.95 -5.88
CA PRO A 150 -22.16 -11.30 -5.43
C PRO A 150 -21.25 -12.05 -6.41
N GLY A 151 -20.29 -12.81 -5.86
CA GLY A 151 -19.29 -13.55 -6.64
C GLY A 151 -18.16 -12.72 -7.26
N GLN A 152 -18.13 -11.39 -7.07
CA GLN A 152 -17.08 -10.53 -7.62
C GLN A 152 -15.97 -10.11 -6.62
N TYR A 153 -15.88 -10.75 -5.45
CA TYR A 153 -14.85 -10.45 -4.43
C TYR A 153 -13.44 -10.32 -5.02
N TYR A 154 -12.93 -11.40 -5.63
CA TYR A 154 -11.57 -11.44 -6.19
C TYR A 154 -11.35 -10.53 -7.42
N ARG A 155 -12.42 -10.00 -8.04
CA ARG A 155 -12.30 -9.04 -9.14
C ARG A 155 -11.83 -7.67 -8.65
N TYR A 156 -12.23 -7.28 -7.44
CA TYR A 156 -11.92 -5.97 -6.86
C TYR A 156 -10.96 -6.04 -5.67
N HIS A 157 -10.70 -7.24 -5.12
CA HIS A 157 -9.83 -7.49 -3.96
C HIS A 157 -8.51 -6.71 -3.97
N GLY A 158 -7.86 -6.61 -5.13
CA GLY A 158 -6.62 -5.83 -5.28
C GLY A 158 -6.72 -4.32 -4.99
N ASP A 159 -7.92 -3.74 -4.86
CA ASP A 159 -8.12 -2.33 -4.48
C ASP A 159 -8.14 -2.09 -2.95
N TRP A 160 -8.15 -3.13 -2.10
CA TRP A 160 -8.04 -3.03 -0.63
C TRP A 160 -7.04 -4.01 0.03
N ARG A 161 -6.32 -4.76 -0.81
CA ARG A 161 -5.45 -5.87 -0.40
C ARG A 161 -4.27 -5.40 0.46
N SER A 162 -3.55 -4.37 0.00
CA SER A 162 -2.37 -3.81 0.67
C SER A 162 -2.71 -3.24 2.05
N GLU A 163 -3.89 -2.63 2.15
CA GLU A 163 -4.43 -2.01 3.35
C GLU A 163 -4.76 -3.10 4.36
N THR A 164 -5.41 -4.19 3.91
CA THR A 164 -5.75 -5.35 4.75
C THR A 164 -4.51 -6.02 5.33
N GLN A 165 -3.48 -6.28 4.50
CA GLN A 165 -2.20 -6.83 4.95
C GLN A 165 -1.53 -5.93 6.00
N THR A 166 -1.60 -4.61 5.80
CA THR A 166 -1.05 -3.62 6.75
C THR A 166 -1.84 -3.60 8.06
N VAL A 167 -3.18 -3.65 8.01
CA VAL A 167 -4.02 -3.74 9.21
C VAL A 167 -3.71 -5.02 10.00
N VAL A 168 -3.65 -6.18 9.36
CA VAL A 168 -3.32 -7.45 10.04
C VAL A 168 -1.94 -7.38 10.68
N SER A 169 -0.92 -6.85 9.99
CA SER A 169 0.42 -6.65 10.54
C SER A 169 0.41 -5.87 11.86
N LEU A 170 -0.35 -4.77 11.91
CA LEU A 170 -0.45 -3.92 13.11
C LEU A 170 -1.30 -4.54 14.21
N LEU A 171 -2.39 -5.24 13.87
CA LEU A 171 -3.21 -5.99 14.83
C LEU A 171 -2.41 -7.14 15.46
N ALA A 172 -1.62 -7.86 14.66
CA ALA A 172 -0.75 -8.93 15.11
C ALA A 172 0.38 -8.37 16.00
N PHE A 173 1.01 -7.26 15.63
CA PHE A 173 2.03 -6.61 16.46
C PHE A 173 1.45 -6.15 17.80
N MET A 174 0.28 -5.52 17.79
CA MET A 174 -0.41 -5.10 19.01
C MET A 174 -0.76 -6.27 19.92
N HIS A 175 -1.30 -7.37 19.37
CA HIS A 175 -1.63 -8.58 20.12
C HIS A 175 -0.39 -9.27 20.71
N TRP A 176 0.69 -9.35 19.94
CA TRP A 176 1.98 -9.88 20.42
C TRP A 176 2.55 -9.04 21.56
N LEU A 177 2.47 -7.70 21.48
CA LEU A 177 2.88 -6.81 22.58
C LEU A 177 2.04 -7.02 23.85
N GLU A 178 0.78 -7.43 23.73
CA GLU A 178 -0.14 -7.65 24.86
C GLU A 178 0.06 -8.99 25.57
N ILE A 179 0.19 -10.07 24.80
CA ILE A 179 0.07 -11.45 25.30
C ILE A 179 1.34 -12.27 25.02
N GLY A 180 2.18 -11.85 24.07
CA GLY A 180 3.41 -12.56 23.68
C GLY A 180 3.20 -13.76 22.76
N ASN A 181 1.99 -13.95 22.22
CA ASN A 181 1.65 -14.99 21.25
C ASN A 181 1.36 -14.39 19.86
N LEU A 182 1.23 -15.26 18.86
CA LEU A 182 0.77 -14.88 17.53
C LEU A 182 -0.76 -14.73 17.53
N LEU A 183 -1.26 -13.66 16.90
CA LEU A 183 -2.67 -13.47 16.60
C LEU A 183 -3.15 -14.51 15.59
N MET A 184 -4.17 -15.30 15.92
CA MET A 184 -4.74 -16.30 15.01
C MET A 184 -5.64 -15.65 13.93
N HIS A 185 -5.89 -16.36 12.82
CA HIS A 185 -6.74 -15.87 11.73
C HIS A 185 -8.17 -15.52 12.20
N ASP A 186 -8.84 -16.45 12.90
CA ASP A 186 -10.17 -16.25 13.49
C ASP A 186 -10.23 -15.02 14.44
N GLU A 187 -9.18 -14.80 15.23
CA GLU A 187 -9.06 -13.65 16.15
C GLU A 187 -8.84 -12.33 15.39
N ALA A 188 -8.14 -12.38 14.25
CA ALA A 188 -7.98 -11.24 13.36
C ALA A 188 -9.32 -10.89 12.68
N GLU A 189 -10.08 -11.88 12.23
CA GLU A 189 -11.44 -11.68 11.71
C GLU A 189 -12.37 -11.08 12.76
N GLU A 190 -12.29 -11.49 14.03
CA GLU A 190 -13.08 -10.90 15.11
C GLU A 190 -12.75 -9.41 15.34
N LYS A 191 -11.45 -9.08 15.38
CA LYS A 191 -10.96 -7.69 15.52
C LYS A 191 -11.41 -6.82 14.35
N LEU A 192 -11.47 -7.36 13.14
CA LEU A 192 -11.99 -6.69 11.94
C LEU A 192 -13.53 -6.71 11.82
N GLY A 193 -14.21 -7.58 12.56
CA GLY A 193 -15.67 -7.75 12.53
C GLY A 193 -16.20 -8.57 11.34
N LEU A 194 -15.41 -9.49 10.79
CA LEU A 194 -15.71 -10.21 9.54
C LEU A 194 -16.34 -11.60 9.75
N ASN A 195 -16.20 -12.17 10.95
CA ASN A 195 -16.55 -13.54 11.31
C ASN A 195 -18.05 -13.93 11.20
N ASN A 196 -18.95 -13.01 10.85
CA ASN A 196 -20.37 -13.29 10.54
C ASN A 196 -20.80 -12.74 9.16
N SER A 197 -19.84 -12.44 8.29
CA SER A 197 -20.05 -11.80 6.99
C SER A 197 -19.74 -12.79 5.85
N GLU A 198 -20.38 -12.59 4.69
CA GLU A 198 -19.95 -13.24 3.44
C GLU A 198 -18.57 -12.71 2.99
N PHE A 199 -18.19 -11.52 3.46
CA PHE A 199 -16.86 -10.93 3.31
C PHE A 199 -15.96 -11.36 4.48
N GLY A 200 -15.09 -12.34 4.23
CA GLY A 200 -14.05 -12.80 5.17
C GLY A 200 -12.66 -12.18 4.93
N LEU A 201 -11.73 -12.46 5.84
CA LEU A 201 -10.30 -12.15 5.70
C LEU A 201 -9.63 -13.25 4.88
N ASP A 202 -9.04 -12.91 3.74
CA ASP A 202 -8.30 -13.90 2.95
C ASP A 202 -7.07 -14.41 3.73
N ILE A 203 -6.86 -15.73 3.70
CA ILE A 203 -5.74 -16.40 4.37
C ILE A 203 -4.39 -15.91 3.81
N GLU A 204 -4.32 -15.57 2.52
CA GLU A 204 -3.10 -14.99 1.93
C GLU A 204 -2.76 -13.65 2.58
N ASP A 205 -3.75 -12.78 2.80
CA ASP A 205 -3.52 -11.45 3.35
C ASP A 205 -3.21 -11.49 4.84
N TYR A 206 -3.81 -12.43 5.58
CA TYR A 206 -3.42 -12.73 6.95
C TYR A 206 -1.95 -13.16 7.03
N LEU A 207 -1.53 -14.15 6.23
CA LEU A 207 -0.15 -14.66 6.24
C LEU A 207 0.87 -13.59 5.84
N ILE A 208 0.55 -12.76 4.84
CA ILE A 208 1.41 -11.64 4.43
C ILE A 208 1.48 -10.57 5.54
N GLY A 209 0.37 -10.26 6.20
CA GLY A 209 0.34 -9.34 7.35
C GLY A 209 1.21 -9.82 8.51
N VAL A 210 1.13 -11.11 8.88
CA VAL A 210 2.00 -11.73 9.89
C VAL A 210 3.48 -11.66 9.49
N CYS A 211 3.80 -11.88 8.21
CA CYS A 211 5.17 -11.68 7.71
C CYS A 211 5.63 -10.21 7.87
N PHE A 212 4.76 -9.23 7.61
CA PHE A 212 5.10 -7.81 7.77
C PHE A 212 5.31 -7.40 9.23
N MET A 213 4.57 -7.98 10.18
CA MET A 213 4.78 -7.76 11.63
C MET A 213 6.22 -8.06 12.04
N SER A 214 6.83 -9.11 11.47
CA SER A 214 8.20 -9.54 11.80
C SER A 214 9.26 -8.46 11.53
N ASN A 215 8.98 -7.44 10.71
CA ASN A 215 9.90 -6.34 10.46
C ASN A 215 10.05 -5.36 11.64
N GLU A 216 9.02 -5.23 12.49
CA GLU A 216 9.04 -4.33 13.64
C GLU A 216 9.69 -4.97 14.89
N LEU A 217 9.66 -6.30 15.01
CA LEU A 217 10.19 -7.03 16.17
C LEU A 217 11.69 -6.78 16.41
N PRO A 218 12.61 -6.88 15.42
CA PRO A 218 14.04 -6.62 15.63
C PRO A 218 14.31 -5.20 16.14
N ARG A 219 13.57 -4.21 15.61
CA ARG A 219 13.66 -2.81 16.03
C ARG A 219 13.18 -2.65 17.47
N TYR A 220 12.05 -3.26 17.81
CA TYR A 220 11.50 -3.24 19.16
C TYR A 220 12.48 -3.83 20.17
N VAL A 221 13.01 -5.03 19.90
CA VAL A 221 13.95 -5.74 20.77
C VAL A 221 15.22 -4.92 21.05
N VAL A 222 15.83 -4.32 20.02
CA VAL A 222 17.01 -3.45 20.18
C VAL A 222 16.70 -2.22 21.04
N ASN A 223 15.53 -1.62 20.88
CA ASN A 223 15.11 -0.47 21.68
C ASN A 223 14.83 -0.88 23.14
N GLN A 224 14.25 -2.05 23.39
CA GLN A 224 14.05 -2.57 24.75
C GLN A 224 15.37 -2.85 25.47
N VAL A 225 16.35 -3.48 24.80
CA VAL A 225 17.71 -3.66 25.35
C VAL A 225 18.37 -2.32 25.65
N THR A 226 18.18 -1.31 24.79
CA THR A 226 18.68 0.05 24.99
C THR A 226 18.00 0.76 26.17
N ALA A 227 16.73 0.45 26.44
CA ALA A 227 15.97 0.90 27.60
C ALA A 227 16.28 0.12 28.89
N GLY A 228 17.05 -0.98 28.81
CA GLY A 228 17.49 -1.80 29.94
C GLY A 228 16.72 -3.11 30.15
N ASP A 229 15.77 -3.48 29.28
CA ASP A 229 15.14 -4.81 29.31
C ASP A 229 15.99 -5.81 28.52
N TYR A 230 16.90 -6.47 29.23
CA TYR A 230 17.76 -7.54 28.71
C TYR A 230 17.05 -8.89 28.58
N ASP A 231 15.81 -9.03 29.09
CA ASP A 231 15.01 -10.25 28.98
C ASP A 231 14.13 -10.27 27.71
N CYS A 232 13.84 -9.11 27.12
CA CYS A 232 13.07 -8.97 25.88
C CYS A 232 13.58 -9.87 24.73
N PRO A 233 14.89 -9.93 24.38
CA PRO A 233 15.39 -10.73 23.26
C PRO A 233 15.17 -12.25 23.40
N ARG A 234 14.87 -12.74 24.61
CA ARG A 234 14.59 -14.16 24.89
C ARG A 234 13.12 -14.54 24.71
N LYS A 235 12.24 -13.53 24.60
CA LYS A 235 10.78 -13.67 24.51
C LYS A 235 10.23 -13.35 23.12
N ALA A 236 11.08 -12.85 22.22
CA ALA A 236 10.76 -12.41 20.85
C ALA A 236 11.25 -13.40 19.79
#